data_AF-A0A1G9VRW7-F1
#
_entry.id   AF-A0A1G9VRW7-F1
#
_cell.length_a   1.000
_cell.length_b   1.000
_cell.length_c   1.000
_cell.angle_alpha   90.00
_cell.angle_beta   90.00
_cell.angle_gamma   90.00
#
_symmetry.space_group_name_H-M   'P 1'
#
loop_
_entity.id
_entity.type
_entity.pdbx_description
1 polymer ?
#
loop_
_entity_poly.entity_id
_entity_poly.type
_entity_poly.pdbx_seq_one_letter_code
_entity_poly.pdbx_strand_id
1 'polypeptide(L)'
;MTTRTESPTVVQLPPVYFPTALKVHPQIELMEERGLEWMARYGFCSDPVQATRVRDSRSAHFFGYLCPKADPDRLQAAVDWGYLMFAFDDVSSDGDSSALLDIAVRIVRTLEAPDANVLPSDNPYTAPIVDLATRVHRTCAPEHVRRLVDSHTKWLLGAAWECAVRQRPSINDYLSARVMYAGAEPTFTWFQLSEAVVVPEQEITSPRVRALTEMAGTVAAIDNDLYSHGKELWTRQSRSDLSGTGLDLPSCVALRDRIVARFFELRNEVLPTASPALARYLHNLTCALRGNFEWGLETERYSNPDGNHPGAVRTLGSVSNTPSAVGPPGIPSIDWWWR
;
A
#
# COMPACT_ATOMS: atom_id res chain seq x y z
N MET A 1 -37.03 -0.64 9.74
CA MET A 1 -35.90 -1.59 9.71
C MET A 1 -35.16 -1.47 11.02
N THR A 2 -35.24 -2.50 11.86
CA THR A 2 -34.57 -2.57 13.16
C THR A 2 -33.07 -2.70 12.95
N THR A 3 -32.32 -1.61 13.10
CA THR A 3 -30.87 -1.62 13.23
C THR A 3 -30.50 -2.38 14.50
N ARG A 4 -30.15 -3.65 14.37
CA ARG A 4 -29.55 -4.42 15.44
C ARG A 4 -28.18 -3.78 15.68
N THR A 5 -28.04 -3.00 16.75
CA THR A 5 -26.73 -2.49 17.21
C THR A 5 -25.93 -3.68 17.71
N GLU A 6 -25.30 -4.41 16.79
CA GLU A 6 -24.28 -5.39 17.12
C GLU A 6 -23.07 -4.64 17.70
N SER A 7 -22.49 -5.20 18.77
CA SER A 7 -21.29 -4.62 19.38
C SER A 7 -20.14 -4.65 18.37
N PRO A 8 -19.29 -3.60 18.32
CA PRO A 8 -18.21 -3.54 17.35
C PRO A 8 -17.22 -4.69 17.55
N THR A 9 -16.63 -5.18 16.46
CA THR A 9 -15.47 -6.07 16.52
C THR A 9 -14.26 -5.26 16.99
N VAL A 10 -13.76 -5.55 18.18
CA VAL A 10 -12.62 -4.83 18.76
C VAL A 10 -11.37 -5.71 18.70
N VAL A 11 -10.29 -5.17 18.14
CA VAL A 11 -8.96 -5.81 18.09
C VAL A 11 -7.95 -4.91 18.81
N GLN A 12 -7.24 -5.46 19.79
CA GLN A 12 -6.13 -4.79 20.46
C GLN A 12 -4.81 -5.35 19.95
N LEU A 13 -4.05 -4.52 19.23
CA LEU A 13 -2.71 -4.86 18.77
C LEU A 13 -1.70 -4.70 19.91
N PRO A 14 -0.66 -5.56 19.99
CA PRO A 14 0.53 -5.28 20.79
C PRO A 14 1.19 -3.96 20.34
N PRO A 15 1.93 -3.26 21.21
CA PRO A 15 2.69 -2.08 20.80
C PRO A 15 3.71 -2.42 19.71
N VAL A 16 3.74 -1.63 18.63
CA VAL A 16 4.68 -1.83 17.51
C VAL A 16 5.87 -0.89 17.60
N TYR A 17 7.05 -1.31 17.16
CA TYR A 17 8.25 -0.48 17.22
C TYR A 17 8.34 0.53 16.07
N PHE A 18 8.50 1.81 16.42
CA PHE A 18 8.95 2.84 15.48
C PHE A 18 9.85 3.85 16.20
N PRO A 19 11.14 3.97 15.84
CA PRO A 19 12.06 4.91 16.47
C PRO A 19 11.96 6.35 15.92
N THR A 20 10.89 6.67 15.17
CA THR A 20 10.66 8.00 14.59
C THR A 20 9.21 8.42 14.75
N ALA A 21 8.99 9.72 14.97
CA ALA A 21 7.65 10.32 15.00
C ALA A 21 6.99 10.30 13.62
N LEU A 22 5.64 10.28 13.62
CA LEU A 22 4.84 10.51 12.42
C LEU A 22 5.17 11.91 11.85
N LYS A 23 5.21 12.00 10.52
CA LYS A 23 5.32 13.26 9.79
C LYS A 23 4.10 13.39 8.88
N VAL A 24 3.64 14.62 8.69
CA VAL A 24 2.42 14.92 7.94
C VAL A 24 2.72 16.01 6.93
N HIS A 25 2.25 15.83 5.69
CA HIS A 25 2.35 16.85 4.65
C HIS A 25 1.48 18.07 5.02
N PRO A 26 1.99 19.31 4.92
CA PRO A 26 1.24 20.50 5.35
C PRO A 26 0.02 20.83 4.48
N GLN A 27 -0.05 20.31 3.25
CA GLN A 27 -1.14 20.55 2.29
C GLN A 27 -1.96 19.27 2.01
N ILE A 28 -2.08 18.39 3.01
CA ILE A 28 -2.78 17.10 2.88
C ILE A 28 -4.25 17.27 2.50
N GLU A 29 -4.94 18.24 3.11
CA GLU A 29 -6.35 18.55 2.83
C GLU A 29 -6.56 19.08 1.40
N LEU A 30 -5.61 19.86 0.88
CA LEU A 30 -5.65 20.33 -0.51
C LEU A 30 -5.56 19.17 -1.50
N MET A 31 -4.67 18.21 -1.24
CA MET A 31 -4.54 17.02 -2.09
C MET A 31 -5.76 16.10 -1.98
N GLU A 32 -6.40 16.08 -0.81
CA GLU A 32 -7.64 15.34 -0.57
C GLU A 32 -8.81 15.91 -1.38
N GLU A 33 -9.05 17.22 -1.28
CA GLU A 33 -10.08 17.90 -2.08
C GLU A 33 -9.93 17.57 -3.57
N ARG A 34 -8.72 17.74 -4.11
CA ARG A 34 -8.40 17.44 -5.51
C ARG A 34 -8.58 15.96 -5.87
N GLY A 35 -8.18 15.04 -4.99
CA GLY A 35 -8.32 13.60 -5.22
C GLY A 35 -9.77 13.15 -5.23
N LEU A 36 -10.60 13.68 -4.33
CA LEU A 36 -12.04 13.40 -4.29
C LEU A 36 -12.77 14.00 -5.50
N GLU A 37 -12.40 15.22 -5.92
CA GLU A 37 -12.90 15.83 -7.17
C GLU A 37 -12.52 14.99 -8.41
N TRP A 38 -11.28 14.48 -8.45
CA TRP A 38 -10.82 13.60 -9.52
C TRP A 38 -11.62 12.30 -9.57
N MET A 39 -11.87 11.65 -8.43
CA MET A 39 -12.72 10.45 -8.35
C MET A 39 -14.17 10.71 -8.80
N ALA A 40 -14.74 11.85 -8.39
CA ALA A 40 -16.08 12.25 -8.79
C ALA A 40 -16.19 12.46 -10.31
N ARG A 41 -15.16 13.04 -10.94
CA ARG A 41 -15.09 13.26 -12.40
C ARG A 41 -15.20 11.95 -13.19
N TYR A 42 -14.65 10.84 -12.67
CA TYR A 42 -14.71 9.53 -13.31
C TYR A 42 -15.90 8.67 -12.83
N GLY A 43 -16.86 9.24 -12.10
CA GLY A 43 -18.11 8.56 -11.75
C GLY A 43 -18.06 7.67 -10.51
N PHE A 44 -16.93 7.61 -9.78
CA PHE A 44 -16.79 6.80 -8.57
C PHE A 44 -17.57 7.33 -7.36
N CYS A 45 -18.21 8.50 -7.49
CA CYS A 45 -19.04 9.11 -6.47
C CYS A 45 -20.54 9.11 -6.82
N SER A 46 -20.95 8.41 -7.88
CA SER A 46 -22.36 8.33 -8.31
C SER A 46 -23.19 7.36 -7.46
N ASP A 47 -22.59 6.25 -7.01
CA ASP A 47 -23.18 5.36 -6.02
C ASP A 47 -22.82 5.84 -4.59
N PRO A 48 -23.80 6.02 -3.67
CA PRO A 48 -23.51 6.53 -2.32
C PRO A 48 -22.55 5.65 -1.51
N VAL A 49 -22.62 4.32 -1.66
CA VAL A 49 -21.75 3.40 -0.90
C VAL A 49 -20.32 3.50 -1.41
N GLN A 50 -20.14 3.49 -2.74
CA GLN A 50 -18.84 3.69 -3.36
C GLN A 50 -18.26 5.06 -3.01
N ALA A 51 -19.07 6.12 -3.05
CA ALA A 51 -18.65 7.47 -2.67
C ALA A 51 -18.15 7.53 -1.21
N THR A 52 -18.81 6.81 -0.31
CA THR A 52 -18.35 6.65 1.09
C THR A 52 -17.03 5.91 1.14
N ARG A 53 -16.90 4.74 0.51
CA ARG A 53 -15.63 3.99 0.50
C ARG A 53 -14.45 4.79 -0.06
N VAL A 54 -14.68 5.59 -1.09
CA VAL A 54 -13.67 6.50 -1.65
C VAL A 54 -13.21 7.51 -0.60
N ARG A 55 -14.14 8.20 0.09
CA ARG A 55 -13.80 9.16 1.16
C ARG A 55 -13.09 8.48 2.32
N ASP A 56 -13.64 7.36 2.78
CA ASP A 56 -13.16 6.60 3.94
C ASP A 56 -11.71 6.10 3.72
N SER A 57 -11.28 5.87 2.47
CA SER A 57 -9.90 5.49 2.14
C SER A 57 -8.86 6.53 2.53
N ARG A 58 -9.22 7.82 2.59
CA ARG A 58 -8.32 8.94 2.92
C ARG A 58 -6.97 8.84 2.20
N SER A 59 -6.98 8.54 0.91
CA SER A 59 -5.74 8.24 0.14
C SER A 59 -4.76 9.41 0.11
N ALA A 60 -5.24 10.65 0.17
CA ALA A 60 -4.40 11.83 0.36
C ALA A 60 -3.66 11.82 1.70
N HIS A 61 -4.31 11.34 2.77
CA HIS A 61 -3.67 11.19 4.08
C HIS A 61 -2.55 10.15 4.05
N PHE A 62 -2.81 9.02 3.42
CA PHE A 62 -1.80 7.98 3.20
C PHE A 62 -0.53 8.54 2.54
N PHE A 63 -0.66 9.16 1.36
CA PHE A 63 0.50 9.73 0.67
C PHE A 63 1.11 10.94 1.40
N GLY A 64 0.30 11.73 2.11
CA GLY A 64 0.77 12.85 2.92
C GLY A 64 1.62 12.42 4.11
N TYR A 65 1.39 11.23 4.68
CA TYR A 65 2.24 10.66 5.72
C TYR A 65 3.53 10.05 5.13
N LEU A 66 3.43 9.43 3.96
CA LEU A 66 4.57 8.83 3.25
C LEU A 66 5.56 9.88 2.73
N CYS A 67 5.06 11.02 2.25
CA CYS A 67 5.84 12.04 1.54
C CYS A 67 5.62 13.45 2.12
N PRO A 68 5.97 13.70 3.39
CA PRO A 68 5.66 14.94 4.08
C PRO A 68 6.37 16.19 3.51
N LYS A 69 7.31 16.01 2.57
CA LYS A 69 8.12 17.08 1.96
C LYS A 69 7.98 17.16 0.44
N ALA A 70 7.13 16.35 -0.17
CA ALA A 70 6.96 16.38 -1.62
C ALA A 70 6.29 17.70 -2.06
N ASP A 71 6.45 18.03 -3.34
CA ASP A 71 5.62 19.07 -3.95
C ASP A 71 4.18 18.50 -4.11
N PRO A 72 3.14 19.20 -3.63
CA PRO A 72 1.76 18.69 -3.66
C PRO A 72 1.22 18.51 -5.08
N ASP A 73 1.60 19.37 -6.04
CA ASP A 73 1.14 19.27 -7.42
C ASP A 73 1.75 18.03 -8.09
N ARG A 74 3.01 17.69 -7.74
CA ARG A 74 3.67 16.48 -8.24
C ARG A 74 3.19 15.21 -7.53
N LEU A 75 2.88 15.28 -6.24
CA LEU A 75 2.38 14.14 -5.46
C LEU A 75 0.92 13.79 -5.82
N GLN A 76 0.15 14.73 -6.37
CA GLN A 76 -1.27 14.52 -6.68
C GLN A 76 -1.55 13.27 -7.53
N ALA A 77 -0.69 12.96 -8.51
CA ALA A 77 -0.89 11.75 -9.34
C ALA A 77 -0.80 10.46 -8.52
N ALA A 78 0.04 10.42 -7.48
CA ALA A 78 0.12 9.30 -6.55
C ALA A 78 -1.14 9.22 -5.67
N VAL A 79 -1.65 10.37 -5.20
CA VAL A 79 -2.90 10.47 -4.44
C VAL A 79 -4.09 9.93 -5.23
N ASP A 80 -4.24 10.38 -6.48
CA ASP A 80 -5.30 9.94 -7.38
C ASP A 80 -5.20 8.43 -7.66
N TRP A 81 -3.98 7.92 -7.91
CA TRP A 81 -3.76 6.49 -8.02
C TRP A 81 -4.12 5.74 -6.74
N GLY A 82 -3.82 6.29 -5.56
CA GLY A 82 -4.19 5.70 -4.27
C GLY A 82 -5.70 5.49 -4.16
N TYR A 83 -6.49 6.52 -4.48
CA TYR A 83 -7.95 6.41 -4.49
C TYR A 83 -8.44 5.36 -5.49
N LEU A 84 -7.88 5.35 -6.70
CA LEU A 84 -8.25 4.38 -7.73
C LEU A 84 -7.88 2.95 -7.34
N MET A 85 -6.70 2.76 -6.74
CA MET A 85 -6.17 1.46 -6.31
C MET A 85 -7.06 0.85 -5.22
N PHE A 86 -7.45 1.62 -4.21
CA PHE A 86 -8.36 1.11 -3.18
C PHE A 86 -9.76 0.80 -3.71
N ALA A 87 -10.25 1.57 -4.68
CA ALA A 87 -11.50 1.25 -5.36
C ALA A 87 -11.40 -0.06 -6.16
N PHE A 88 -10.26 -0.29 -6.83
CA PHE A 88 -9.98 -1.52 -7.58
C PHE A 88 -9.84 -2.76 -6.66
N ASP A 89 -9.13 -2.61 -5.55
CA ASP A 89 -8.91 -3.63 -4.52
C ASP A 89 -10.24 -4.14 -3.93
N ASP A 90 -11.18 -3.24 -3.62
CA ASP A 90 -12.49 -3.58 -3.06
C ASP A 90 -13.40 -4.38 -4.00
N VAL A 91 -13.13 -4.39 -5.31
CA VAL A 91 -13.94 -5.09 -6.33
C VAL A 91 -13.26 -6.38 -6.80
N SER A 92 -11.93 -6.42 -6.81
CA SER A 92 -11.17 -7.55 -7.35
C SER A 92 -11.09 -8.77 -6.43
N SER A 93 -11.43 -8.62 -5.14
CA SER A 93 -11.31 -9.69 -4.13
C SER A 93 -12.17 -10.94 -4.38
N ASP A 94 -13.21 -10.85 -5.23
CA ASP A 94 -14.09 -11.98 -5.56
C ASP A 94 -13.90 -12.49 -7.02
N GLY A 95 -12.86 -12.04 -7.72
CA GLY A 95 -12.66 -12.27 -9.15
C GLY A 95 -12.06 -13.63 -9.54
N ASP A 96 -12.33 -14.05 -10.77
CA ASP A 96 -11.60 -15.13 -11.44
C ASP A 96 -10.15 -14.68 -11.74
N SER A 97 -9.17 -15.49 -11.33
CA SER A 97 -7.75 -15.29 -11.62
C SER A 97 -7.47 -15.02 -13.11
N SER A 98 -8.21 -15.63 -14.03
CA SER A 98 -8.01 -15.44 -15.47
C SER A 98 -8.46 -14.05 -15.93
N ALA A 99 -9.57 -13.55 -15.40
CA ALA A 99 -10.07 -12.21 -15.66
C ALA A 99 -9.16 -11.14 -15.05
N LEU A 100 -8.65 -11.38 -13.83
CA LEU A 100 -7.66 -10.50 -13.19
C LEU A 100 -6.37 -10.43 -14.01
N LEU A 101 -5.91 -11.55 -14.56
CA LEU A 101 -4.72 -11.57 -15.41
C LEU A 101 -4.94 -10.83 -16.75
N ASP A 102 -6.10 -10.98 -17.40
CA ASP A 102 -6.39 -10.23 -18.64
C ASP A 102 -6.39 -8.71 -18.38
N ILE A 103 -7.11 -8.25 -17.35
CA ILE A 103 -7.12 -6.82 -17.04
C ILE A 103 -5.74 -6.33 -16.61
N ALA A 104 -4.98 -7.12 -15.86
CA ALA A 104 -3.61 -6.79 -15.46
C ALA A 104 -2.70 -6.51 -16.66
N VAL A 105 -2.69 -7.39 -17.66
CA VAL A 105 -1.89 -7.22 -18.89
C VAL A 105 -2.28 -5.92 -19.60
N ARG A 106 -3.58 -5.59 -19.67
CA ARG A 106 -4.07 -4.36 -20.32
C ARG A 106 -3.73 -3.09 -19.52
N ILE A 107 -3.75 -3.16 -18.19
CA ILE A 107 -3.33 -2.05 -17.31
C ILE A 107 -1.84 -1.77 -17.54
N VAL A 108 -0.99 -2.79 -17.45
CA VAL A 108 0.46 -2.66 -17.67
C VAL A 108 0.73 -2.07 -19.05
N ARG A 109 0.06 -2.57 -20.09
CA ARG A 109 0.24 -2.06 -21.45
C ARG A 109 -0.23 -0.61 -21.62
N THR A 110 -1.30 -0.20 -20.93
CA THR A 110 -1.75 1.20 -20.91
C THR A 110 -0.77 2.11 -20.18
N LEU A 111 -0.15 1.65 -19.08
CA LEU A 111 0.89 2.40 -18.39
C LEU A 111 2.13 2.59 -19.28
N GLU A 112 2.50 1.59 -20.09
CA GLU A 112 3.59 1.70 -21.07
C GLU A 112 3.25 2.66 -22.23
N ALA A 113 2.04 2.55 -22.77
CA ALA A 113 1.61 3.24 -23.98
C ALA A 113 0.14 3.69 -23.83
N PRO A 114 -0.11 4.90 -23.29
CA PRO A 114 -1.47 5.39 -23.01
C PRO A 114 -2.39 5.38 -24.25
N ASP A 115 -1.83 5.63 -25.44
CA ASP A 115 -2.56 5.69 -26.71
C ASP A 115 -2.82 4.31 -27.35
N ALA A 116 -2.39 3.20 -26.73
CA ALA A 116 -2.56 1.87 -27.29
C ALA A 116 -4.02 1.40 -27.31
N ASN A 117 -4.91 2.03 -26.52
CA ASN A 117 -6.35 1.75 -26.47
C ASN A 117 -6.69 0.26 -26.24
N VAL A 118 -5.94 -0.41 -25.37
CA VAL A 118 -6.08 -1.86 -25.11
C VAL A 118 -7.03 -2.21 -23.97
N LEU A 119 -7.32 -1.25 -23.08
CA LEU A 119 -8.29 -1.41 -22.01
C LEU A 119 -9.72 -1.35 -22.56
N PRO A 120 -10.67 -2.18 -22.08
CA PRO A 120 -12.05 -2.15 -22.54
C PRO A 120 -12.69 -0.78 -22.27
N SER A 121 -13.29 -0.15 -23.27
CA SER A 121 -13.84 1.21 -23.14
C SER A 121 -15.02 1.31 -22.16
N ASP A 122 -15.69 0.19 -21.89
CA ASP A 122 -16.82 0.06 -20.95
C ASP A 122 -16.37 -0.26 -19.51
N ASN A 123 -15.09 -0.54 -19.28
CA ASN A 123 -14.57 -0.76 -17.95
C ASN A 123 -14.42 0.60 -17.21
N PRO A 124 -15.01 0.77 -16.01
CA PRO A 124 -15.00 2.05 -15.27
C PRO A 124 -13.59 2.53 -14.90
N TYR A 125 -12.60 1.63 -14.84
CA TYR A 125 -11.22 1.98 -14.53
C TYR A 125 -10.43 2.47 -15.76
N THR A 126 -10.95 2.32 -16.98
CA THR A 126 -10.18 2.63 -18.20
C THR A 126 -9.80 4.10 -18.31
N ALA A 127 -10.78 5.01 -18.25
CA ALA A 127 -10.53 6.44 -18.37
C ALA A 127 -9.58 7.01 -17.29
N PRO A 128 -9.74 6.69 -15.99
CA PRO A 128 -8.80 7.17 -14.96
C PRO A 128 -7.39 6.57 -15.09
N ILE A 129 -7.24 5.30 -15.51
CA ILE A 129 -5.92 4.71 -15.75
C ILE A 129 -5.21 5.39 -16.94
N VAL A 130 -5.92 5.64 -18.03
CA VAL A 130 -5.38 6.36 -19.19
C VAL A 130 -4.96 7.78 -18.82
N ASP A 131 -5.76 8.50 -18.02
CA ASP A 131 -5.40 9.82 -17.50
C ASP A 131 -4.13 9.79 -16.66
N LEU A 132 -4.03 8.89 -15.68
CA LEU A 132 -2.84 8.71 -14.86
C LEU A 132 -1.61 8.41 -15.71
N ALA A 133 -1.71 7.45 -16.64
CA ALA A 133 -0.61 7.09 -17.54
C ALA A 133 -0.17 8.30 -18.39
N THR A 134 -1.12 9.00 -19.01
CA THR A 134 -0.85 10.20 -19.83
C THR A 134 -0.17 11.30 -19.01
N ARG A 135 -0.64 11.56 -17.78
CA ARG A 135 -0.04 12.55 -16.88
C ARG A 135 1.41 12.21 -16.57
N VAL A 136 1.70 10.95 -16.21
CA VAL A 136 3.04 10.49 -15.86
C VAL A 136 3.99 10.60 -17.06
N HIS A 137 3.57 10.17 -18.26
CA HIS A 137 4.38 10.32 -19.49
C HIS A 137 4.67 11.79 -19.84
N ARG A 138 3.76 12.71 -19.52
CA ARG A 138 3.93 14.14 -19.79
C ARG A 138 4.88 14.83 -18.80
N THR A 139 4.92 14.40 -17.54
CA THR A 139 5.57 15.16 -16.46
C THR A 139 6.80 14.48 -15.86
N CYS A 140 6.99 13.18 -16.09
CA CYS A 140 8.05 12.39 -15.44
C CYS A 140 9.13 11.95 -16.42
N ALA A 141 10.31 11.64 -15.89
CA ALA A 141 11.41 11.06 -16.66
C ALA A 141 11.07 9.63 -17.15
N PRO A 142 11.54 9.18 -18.32
CA PRO A 142 11.29 7.84 -18.83
C PRO A 142 11.69 6.70 -17.86
N GLU A 143 12.73 6.91 -17.05
CA GLU A 143 13.17 5.95 -16.04
C GLU A 143 12.13 5.75 -14.93
N HIS A 144 11.44 6.82 -14.54
CA HIS A 144 10.34 6.75 -13.59
C HIS A 144 9.15 5.98 -14.18
N VAL A 145 8.81 6.24 -15.44
CA VAL A 145 7.74 5.50 -16.15
C VAL A 145 8.07 4.01 -16.22
N ARG A 146 9.31 3.65 -16.60
CA ARG A 146 9.74 2.24 -16.67
C ARG A 146 9.61 1.56 -15.30
N ARG A 147 10.10 2.19 -14.23
CA ARG A 147 10.00 1.63 -12.87
C ARG A 147 8.54 1.46 -12.43
N LEU A 148 7.66 2.40 -12.79
CA LEU A 148 6.22 2.32 -12.53
C LEU A 148 5.58 1.12 -13.24
N VAL A 149 5.92 0.89 -14.50
CA VAL A 149 5.44 -0.28 -15.28
C VAL A 149 5.95 -1.58 -14.66
N ASP A 150 7.24 -1.65 -14.34
CA ASP A 150 7.87 -2.83 -13.71
C ASP A 150 7.20 -3.18 -12.37
N SER A 151 6.92 -2.17 -11.54
CA SER A 151 6.28 -2.38 -10.23
C SER A 151 4.83 -2.83 -10.34
N HIS A 152 4.06 -2.28 -11.28
CA HIS A 152 2.68 -2.72 -11.53
C HIS A 152 2.62 -4.13 -12.10
N THR A 153 3.57 -4.48 -12.98
CA THR A 153 3.68 -5.85 -13.52
C THR A 153 3.88 -6.86 -12.39
N LYS A 154 4.82 -6.58 -11.46
CA LYS A 154 5.04 -7.44 -10.28
C LYS A 154 3.82 -7.51 -9.39
N TRP A 155 3.19 -6.37 -9.11
CA TRP A 155 2.03 -6.30 -8.23
C TRP A 155 0.86 -7.12 -8.75
N LEU A 156 0.48 -6.89 -10.00
CA LEU A 156 -0.65 -7.57 -10.63
C LEU A 156 -0.37 -9.06 -10.86
N LEU A 157 0.88 -9.45 -11.14
CA LEU A 157 1.29 -10.85 -11.15
C LEU A 157 1.12 -11.51 -9.78
N GLY A 158 1.52 -10.82 -8.71
CA GLY A 158 1.31 -11.30 -7.34
C GLY A 158 -0.17 -11.46 -7.01
N ALA A 159 -1.01 -10.49 -7.38
CA ALA A 159 -2.46 -10.55 -7.15
C ALA A 159 -3.10 -11.74 -7.89
N ALA A 160 -2.70 -11.98 -9.15
CA ALA A 160 -3.13 -13.15 -9.90
C ALA A 160 -2.69 -14.47 -9.24
N TRP A 161 -1.47 -14.52 -8.68
CA TRP A 161 -0.98 -15.67 -7.94
C TRP A 161 -1.80 -15.93 -6.66
N GLU A 162 -2.14 -14.89 -5.91
CA GLU A 162 -2.98 -14.99 -4.70
C GLU A 162 -4.36 -15.59 -5.04
N CYS A 163 -5.03 -15.07 -6.08
CA CYS A 163 -6.31 -15.62 -6.55
C CYS A 163 -6.21 -17.09 -6.98
N ALA A 164 -5.08 -17.49 -7.57
CA ALA A 164 -4.86 -18.84 -8.06
C ALA A 164 -4.54 -19.85 -6.95
N VAL A 165 -3.71 -19.47 -5.96
CA VAL A 165 -3.14 -20.44 -5.02
C VAL A 165 -4.14 -20.91 -3.96
N ARG A 166 -5.15 -20.13 -3.56
CA ARG A 166 -6.29 -20.46 -2.65
C ARG A 166 -5.97 -21.12 -1.28
N GLN A 167 -4.80 -21.70 -1.10
CA GLN A 167 -4.31 -22.31 0.13
C GLN A 167 -3.48 -21.29 0.90
N ARG A 168 -3.49 -21.42 2.24
CA ARG A 168 -2.65 -20.58 3.09
C ARG A 168 -1.17 -20.92 2.84
N PRO A 169 -0.34 -19.98 2.37
CA PRO A 169 1.07 -20.23 2.13
C PRO A 169 1.84 -20.48 3.44
N SER A 170 3.00 -21.13 3.33
CA SER A 170 3.97 -21.14 4.42
C SER A 170 4.43 -19.71 4.74
N ILE A 171 5.01 -19.44 5.92
CA ILE A 171 5.51 -18.09 6.23
C ILE A 171 6.59 -17.63 5.23
N ASN A 172 7.41 -18.56 4.74
CA ASN A 172 8.44 -18.28 3.74
C ASN A 172 7.83 -17.86 2.39
N ASP A 173 6.79 -18.56 1.95
CA ASP A 173 6.09 -18.26 0.69
C ASP A 173 5.23 -16.99 0.84
N TYR A 174 4.58 -16.81 1.98
CA TYR A 174 3.85 -15.60 2.32
C TYR A 174 4.76 -14.38 2.20
N LEU A 175 5.93 -14.37 2.86
CA LEU A 175 6.84 -13.21 2.79
C LEU A 175 7.38 -12.97 1.37
N SER A 176 7.54 -14.02 0.57
CA SER A 176 8.00 -13.91 -0.81
C SER A 176 6.92 -13.38 -1.77
N ALA A 177 5.66 -13.78 -1.54
CA ALA A 177 4.54 -13.41 -2.41
C ALA A 177 3.87 -12.10 -1.96
N ARG A 178 3.66 -11.92 -0.65
CA ARG A 178 2.95 -10.76 -0.07
C ARG A 178 3.63 -9.45 -0.43
N VAL A 179 4.96 -9.42 -0.50
CA VAL A 179 5.70 -8.22 -0.95
C VAL A 179 5.33 -7.81 -2.38
N MET A 180 4.92 -8.76 -3.24
CA MET A 180 4.46 -8.48 -4.59
C MET A 180 3.02 -7.96 -4.57
N TYR A 181 2.08 -8.68 -3.93
CA TYR A 181 0.65 -8.36 -4.08
C TYR A 181 0.12 -7.33 -3.08
N ALA A 182 0.85 -6.98 -2.01
CA ALA A 182 0.42 -5.96 -1.04
C ALA A 182 0.46 -4.52 -1.59
N GLY A 183 0.95 -4.29 -2.81
CA GLY A 183 0.95 -2.97 -3.45
C GLY A 183 2.02 -1.99 -2.93
N ALA A 184 2.99 -2.46 -2.14
CA ALA A 184 4.05 -1.61 -1.61
C ALA A 184 4.99 -1.07 -2.70
N GLU A 185 5.48 -1.92 -3.60
CA GLU A 185 6.36 -1.50 -4.70
C GLU A 185 5.70 -0.46 -5.63
N PRO A 186 4.46 -0.65 -6.13
CA PRO A 186 3.81 0.38 -6.93
C PRO A 186 3.61 1.69 -6.14
N THR A 187 3.23 1.62 -4.86
CA THR A 187 3.17 2.80 -3.98
C THR A 187 4.49 3.56 -3.94
N PHE A 188 5.60 2.83 -3.77
CA PHE A 188 6.94 3.42 -3.75
C PHE A 188 7.40 3.91 -5.13
N THR A 189 6.84 3.43 -6.24
CA THR A 189 7.13 4.03 -7.54
C THR A 189 6.29 5.29 -7.78
N TRP A 190 5.04 5.31 -7.34
CA TRP A 190 4.18 6.49 -7.44
C TRP A 190 4.72 7.68 -6.67
N PHE A 191 5.19 7.47 -5.43
CA PHE A 191 5.74 8.59 -4.68
C PHE A 191 7.10 9.09 -5.21
N GLN A 192 7.83 8.30 -6.02
CA GLN A 192 9.08 8.71 -6.67
C GLN A 192 8.77 9.67 -7.81
N LEU A 193 7.57 9.59 -8.41
CA LEU A 193 7.13 10.53 -9.43
C LEU A 193 7.03 11.97 -8.88
N SER A 194 6.79 12.10 -7.57
CA SER A 194 6.79 13.40 -6.89
C SER A 194 8.18 14.06 -6.85
N GLU A 195 9.25 13.31 -7.09
CA GLU A 195 10.63 13.79 -7.05
C GLU A 195 11.12 14.25 -8.43
N ALA A 196 11.73 15.43 -8.49
CA ALA A 196 12.27 16.01 -9.73
C ALA A 196 13.47 15.25 -10.30
N VAL A 197 14.24 14.61 -9.43
CA VAL A 197 15.51 13.98 -9.77
C VAL A 197 15.38 12.49 -9.54
N VAL A 198 15.61 11.72 -10.61
CA VAL A 198 15.63 10.26 -10.59
C VAL A 198 16.80 9.77 -9.74
N VAL A 199 16.56 8.79 -8.87
CA VAL A 199 17.65 8.07 -8.18
C VAL A 199 18.49 7.33 -9.23
N PRO A 200 19.82 7.54 -9.29
CA PRO A 200 20.70 6.84 -10.24
C PRO A 200 20.48 5.34 -10.26
N GLU A 201 20.51 4.73 -11.45
CA GLU A 201 20.20 3.29 -11.61
C GLU A 201 21.12 2.40 -10.75
N GLN A 202 22.41 2.73 -10.69
CA GLN A 202 23.40 2.01 -9.88
C GLN A 202 23.09 2.06 -8.37
N GLU A 203 22.47 3.14 -7.89
CA GLU A 203 22.10 3.28 -6.49
C GLU A 203 20.80 2.53 -6.18
N ILE A 204 19.74 2.78 -6.96
CA ILE A 204 18.40 2.22 -6.68
C ILE A 204 18.38 0.69 -6.82
N THR A 205 19.20 0.14 -7.73
CA THR A 205 19.29 -1.32 -7.97
C THR A 205 20.36 -1.99 -7.10
N SER A 206 21.10 -1.23 -6.29
CA SER A 206 22.09 -1.81 -5.39
C SER A 206 21.42 -2.80 -4.41
N PRO A 207 22.05 -3.93 -4.08
CA PRO A 207 21.45 -4.93 -3.18
C PRO A 207 21.00 -4.36 -1.83
N ARG A 208 21.73 -3.37 -1.30
CA ARG A 208 21.43 -2.74 -0.02
C ARG A 208 20.21 -1.83 -0.09
N VAL A 209 20.05 -1.05 -1.16
CA VAL A 209 18.84 -0.23 -1.36
C VAL A 209 17.64 -1.11 -1.67
N ARG A 210 17.82 -2.17 -2.48
CA ARG A 210 16.79 -3.18 -2.70
C ARG A 210 16.31 -3.80 -1.37
N ALA A 211 17.22 -4.19 -0.49
CA ALA A 211 16.87 -4.70 0.84
C ALA A 211 16.07 -3.67 1.66
N LEU A 212 16.46 -2.39 1.65
CA LEU A 212 15.70 -1.32 2.31
C LEU A 212 14.27 -1.19 1.76
N THR A 213 14.12 -1.23 0.44
CA THR A 213 12.81 -1.16 -0.22
C THR A 213 11.94 -2.37 0.12
N GLU A 214 12.50 -3.59 0.04
CA GLU A 214 11.78 -4.84 0.38
C GLU A 214 11.40 -4.89 1.86
N MET A 215 12.29 -4.47 2.77
CA MET A 215 11.99 -4.37 4.20
C MET A 215 10.83 -3.40 4.47
N ALA A 216 10.86 -2.21 3.87
CA ALA A 216 9.78 -1.23 4.02
C ALA A 216 8.44 -1.77 3.50
N GLY A 217 8.45 -2.41 2.33
CA GLY A 217 7.24 -3.00 1.74
C GLY A 217 6.70 -4.18 2.55
N THR A 218 7.60 -5.01 3.09
CA THR A 218 7.21 -6.15 3.94
C THR A 218 6.61 -5.69 5.26
N VAL A 219 7.18 -4.65 5.89
CA VAL A 219 6.57 -4.06 7.10
C VAL A 219 5.21 -3.46 6.78
N ALA A 220 5.07 -2.72 5.67
CA ALA A 220 3.78 -2.17 5.26
C ALA A 220 2.72 -3.25 5.06
N ALA A 221 3.10 -4.40 4.47
CA ALA A 221 2.22 -5.54 4.30
C ALA A 221 1.83 -6.22 5.62
N ILE A 222 2.78 -6.45 6.54
CA ILE A 222 2.47 -7.02 7.86
C ILE A 222 1.59 -6.05 8.65
N ASP A 223 1.90 -4.75 8.62
CA ASP A 223 1.09 -3.73 9.27
C ASP A 223 -0.33 -3.71 8.67
N ASN A 224 -0.48 -3.93 7.35
CA ASN A 224 -1.78 -4.10 6.70
C ASN A 224 -2.57 -5.27 7.27
N ASP A 225 -1.95 -6.43 7.38
CA ASP A 225 -2.58 -7.61 7.98
C ASP A 225 -2.97 -7.35 9.45
N LEU A 226 -2.18 -6.58 10.20
CA LEU A 226 -2.49 -6.21 11.58
C LEU A 226 -3.71 -5.29 11.68
N TYR A 227 -3.73 -4.15 10.97
CA TYR A 227 -4.84 -3.20 11.12
C TYR A 227 -6.12 -3.63 10.41
N SER A 228 -6.01 -4.41 9.32
CA SER A 228 -7.17 -4.97 8.61
C SER A 228 -7.75 -6.20 9.29
N HIS A 229 -7.04 -6.80 10.26
CA HIS A 229 -7.48 -8.01 10.97
C HIS A 229 -8.91 -7.88 11.54
N GLY A 230 -9.25 -6.73 12.12
CA GLY A 230 -10.59 -6.48 12.64
C GLY A 230 -11.67 -6.50 11.57
N LYS A 231 -11.38 -5.90 10.39
CA LYS A 231 -12.25 -5.96 9.21
C LYS A 231 -12.44 -7.40 8.73
N GLU A 232 -11.36 -8.17 8.64
CA GLU A 232 -11.45 -9.58 8.25
C GLU A 232 -12.32 -10.41 9.20
N LEU A 233 -12.14 -10.23 10.52
CA LEU A 233 -12.94 -10.92 11.52
C LEU A 233 -14.43 -10.56 11.40
N TRP A 234 -14.73 -9.27 11.22
CA TRP A 234 -16.09 -8.81 11.00
C TRP A 234 -16.71 -9.38 9.71
N THR A 235 -15.95 -9.39 8.61
CA THR A 235 -16.41 -9.97 7.33
C THR A 235 -16.65 -11.48 7.44
N ARG A 236 -15.81 -12.22 8.17
CA ARG A 236 -16.04 -13.66 8.43
C ARG A 236 -17.28 -13.92 9.30
N GLN A 237 -17.59 -13.02 10.23
CA GLN A 237 -18.80 -13.13 11.04
C GLN A 237 -20.07 -12.85 10.22
N SER A 238 -19.99 -11.95 9.22
CA SER A 238 -21.11 -11.65 8.33
C SER A 238 -21.26 -12.64 7.17
N ARG A 239 -20.23 -13.44 6.86
CA ARG A 239 -20.19 -14.42 5.77
C ARG A 239 -19.91 -15.84 6.26
N SER A 240 -20.93 -16.71 6.25
CA SER A 240 -20.83 -18.09 6.76
C SER A 240 -19.92 -19.02 5.94
N ASP A 241 -19.54 -18.64 4.72
CA ASP A 241 -18.65 -19.39 3.83
C ASP A 241 -17.16 -19.19 4.13
N LEU A 242 -16.80 -18.20 4.95
CA LEU A 242 -15.41 -17.89 5.27
C LEU A 242 -14.97 -18.56 6.58
N SER A 243 -13.99 -19.48 6.49
CA SER A 243 -13.39 -20.13 7.66
C SER A 243 -11.90 -19.78 7.77
N GLY A 244 -11.37 -19.73 8.99
CA GLY A 244 -9.94 -19.49 9.22
C GLY A 244 -9.59 -19.06 10.64
N THR A 245 -8.41 -19.44 11.10
CA THR A 245 -7.84 -18.91 12.35
C THR A 245 -7.45 -17.45 12.16
N GLY A 246 -7.54 -16.66 13.24
CA GLY A 246 -6.98 -15.31 13.27
C GLY A 246 -5.46 -15.31 13.24
N LEU A 247 -4.88 -14.11 13.25
CA LEU A 247 -3.43 -13.91 13.26
C LEU A 247 -2.88 -14.11 14.67
N ASP A 248 -1.66 -14.64 14.78
CA ASP A 248 -0.88 -14.58 16.01
C ASP A 248 -0.22 -13.19 16.09
N LEU A 249 -0.98 -12.22 16.62
CA LEU A 249 -0.58 -10.80 16.64
C LEU A 249 0.80 -10.60 17.31
N PRO A 250 1.14 -11.20 18.46
CA PRO A 250 2.50 -11.11 19.03
C PRO A 250 3.60 -11.55 18.07
N SER A 251 3.43 -12.67 17.36
CA SER A 251 4.44 -13.17 16.40
C SER A 251 4.56 -12.27 15.18
N CYS A 252 3.45 -11.74 14.67
CA CYS A 252 3.46 -10.75 13.58
C CYS A 252 4.22 -9.48 14.01
N VAL A 253 3.93 -8.94 15.21
CA VAL A 253 4.61 -7.76 15.76
C VAL A 253 6.10 -8.02 15.99
N ALA A 254 6.48 -9.19 16.51
CA ALA A 254 7.88 -9.56 16.70
C ALA A 254 8.64 -9.66 15.37
N LEU A 255 8.04 -10.23 14.33
CA LEU A 255 8.64 -10.32 13.00
C LEU A 255 8.85 -8.93 12.38
N ARG A 256 7.82 -8.10 12.35
CA ARG A 256 7.93 -6.73 11.79
C ARG A 256 8.89 -5.87 12.60
N ASP A 257 8.98 -6.03 13.91
CA ASP A 257 9.92 -5.25 14.73
C ASP A 257 11.38 -5.60 14.43
N ARG A 258 11.69 -6.88 14.16
CA ARG A 258 13.01 -7.31 13.66
C ARG A 258 13.36 -6.62 12.35
N ILE A 259 12.41 -6.57 11.42
CA ILE A 259 12.59 -5.96 10.10
C ILE A 259 12.77 -4.44 10.22
N VAL A 260 11.95 -3.76 11.02
CA VAL A 260 12.10 -2.31 11.28
C VAL A 260 13.45 -2.01 11.91
N ALA A 261 13.88 -2.77 12.92
CA ALA A 261 15.20 -2.59 13.53
C ALA A 261 16.32 -2.71 12.48
N ARG A 262 16.30 -3.78 11.65
CA ARG A 262 17.29 -3.97 10.59
C ARG A 262 17.25 -2.88 9.52
N PHE A 263 16.06 -2.40 9.14
CA PHE A 263 15.91 -1.29 8.20
C PHE A 263 16.64 -0.05 8.70
N PHE A 264 16.46 0.32 9.97
CA PHE A 264 17.10 1.50 10.55
C PHE A 264 18.63 1.37 10.60
N GLU A 265 19.15 0.20 10.97
CA GLU A 265 20.59 -0.09 10.93
C GLU A 265 21.16 0.07 9.51
N LEU A 266 20.61 -0.68 8.54
CA LEU A 266 21.09 -0.68 7.16
C LEU A 266 20.98 0.70 6.52
N ARG A 267 19.89 1.43 6.80
CA ARG A 267 19.70 2.79 6.29
C ARG A 267 20.78 3.73 6.81
N ASN A 268 21.12 3.65 8.10
CA ASN A 268 22.15 4.49 8.71
C ASN A 268 23.55 4.21 8.13
N GLU A 269 23.80 2.97 7.69
CA GLU A 269 25.03 2.61 6.97
C GLU A 269 25.05 3.14 5.52
N VAL A 270 23.90 3.19 4.82
CA VAL A 270 23.80 3.61 3.41
C VAL A 270 23.76 5.14 3.24
N LEU A 271 23.08 5.85 4.14
CA LEU A 271 22.86 7.30 4.03
C LEU A 271 24.13 8.15 3.83
N PRO A 272 25.28 7.89 4.50
CA PRO A 272 26.47 8.73 4.38
C PRO A 272 27.05 8.81 2.96
N THR A 273 26.80 7.81 2.12
CA THR A 273 27.30 7.73 0.74
C THR A 273 26.21 7.91 -0.32
N ALA A 274 24.97 8.14 0.10
CA ALA A 274 23.83 8.25 -0.81
C ALA A 274 23.84 9.58 -1.58
N SER A 275 23.52 9.55 -2.87
CA SER A 275 23.19 10.77 -3.60
C SER A 275 22.03 11.53 -2.94
N PRO A 276 21.87 12.84 -3.17
CA PRO A 276 20.71 13.59 -2.66
C PRO A 276 19.36 12.99 -3.07
N ALA A 277 19.27 12.38 -4.26
CA ALA A 277 18.04 11.71 -4.72
C ALA A 277 17.78 10.44 -3.92
N LEU A 278 18.79 9.59 -3.71
CA LEU A 278 18.66 8.40 -2.88
C LEU A 278 18.32 8.76 -1.42
N ALA A 279 18.94 9.80 -0.87
CA ALA A 279 18.64 10.26 0.49
C ALA A 279 17.17 10.67 0.68
N ARG A 280 16.55 11.31 -0.33
CA ARG A 280 15.10 11.61 -0.32
C ARG A 280 14.25 10.35 -0.44
N TYR A 281 14.62 9.42 -1.31
CA TYR A 281 13.94 8.13 -1.41
C TYR A 281 13.96 7.35 -0.07
N LEU A 282 15.12 7.24 0.57
CA LEU A 282 15.25 6.61 1.89
C LEU A 282 14.50 7.36 3.00
N HIS A 283 14.39 8.68 2.89
CA HIS A 283 13.55 9.48 3.77
C HIS A 283 12.07 9.12 3.63
N ASN A 284 11.55 9.03 2.39
CA ASN A 284 10.17 8.68 2.13
C ASN A 284 9.87 7.23 2.52
N LEU A 285 10.78 6.27 2.29
CA LEU A 285 10.65 4.90 2.82
C LEU A 285 10.58 4.87 4.35
N THR A 286 11.39 5.69 5.04
CA THR A 286 11.33 5.80 6.51
C THR A 286 9.99 6.36 6.98
N CYS A 287 9.46 7.37 6.27
CA CYS A 287 8.14 7.93 6.59
C CYS A 287 7.02 6.92 6.30
N ALA A 288 7.16 6.12 5.23
CA ALA A 288 6.20 5.08 4.86
C ALA A 288 5.99 4.04 5.96
N LEU A 289 7.05 3.64 6.68
CA LEU A 289 6.94 2.71 7.80
C LEU A 289 5.91 3.19 8.83
N ARG A 290 6.09 4.39 9.38
CA ARG A 290 5.17 4.94 10.40
C ARG A 290 3.85 5.41 9.79
N GLY A 291 3.90 6.06 8.64
CA GLY A 291 2.74 6.63 7.96
C GLY A 291 1.71 5.58 7.55
N ASN A 292 2.15 4.42 7.05
CA ASN A 292 1.25 3.32 6.70
C ASN A 292 0.49 2.79 7.91
N PHE A 293 1.20 2.54 9.02
CA PHE A 293 0.58 2.03 10.24
C PHE A 293 -0.42 3.02 10.85
N GLU A 294 -0.05 4.31 10.93
CA GLU A 294 -0.95 5.35 11.46
C GLU A 294 -2.17 5.54 10.57
N TRP A 295 -1.98 5.63 9.25
CA TRP A 295 -3.10 5.69 8.31
C TRP A 295 -4.04 4.50 8.48
N GLY A 296 -3.51 3.28 8.61
CA GLY A 296 -4.32 2.08 8.75
C GLY A 296 -5.12 2.01 10.06
N LEU A 297 -4.67 2.68 11.13
CA LEU A 297 -5.43 2.79 12.38
C LEU A 297 -6.51 3.90 12.31
N GLU A 298 -6.25 4.99 11.59
CA GLU A 298 -7.11 6.17 11.54
C GLU A 298 -8.20 6.11 10.45
N THR A 299 -7.91 5.44 9.32
CA THR A 299 -8.80 5.42 8.16
C THR A 299 -10.11 4.67 8.43
N GLU A 300 -11.22 5.26 7.97
CA GLU A 300 -12.54 4.63 8.09
C GLU A 300 -12.69 3.41 7.17
N ARG A 301 -11.79 3.22 6.20
CA ARG A 301 -11.76 2.02 5.34
C ARG A 301 -11.78 0.69 6.11
N TYR A 302 -11.21 0.67 7.31
CA TYR A 302 -11.17 -0.53 8.15
C TYR A 302 -12.24 -0.52 9.26
N SER A 303 -12.64 0.66 9.76
CA SER A 303 -13.69 0.78 10.79
C SER A 303 -15.12 0.74 10.22
N ASN A 304 -15.28 1.02 8.92
CA ASN A 304 -16.49 0.95 8.12
C ASN A 304 -16.32 -0.08 6.96
N PRO A 305 -16.19 -1.38 7.28
CA PRO A 305 -15.64 -2.39 6.38
C PRO A 305 -16.38 -2.59 5.06
N ASP A 306 -17.68 -2.27 5.00
CA ASP A 306 -18.52 -2.40 3.81
C ASP A 306 -19.06 -1.05 3.27
N GLY A 307 -18.70 0.06 3.90
CA GLY A 307 -19.20 1.40 3.57
C GLY A 307 -20.58 1.75 4.15
N ASN A 308 -21.24 0.82 4.87
CA ASN A 308 -22.60 1.00 5.40
C ASN A 308 -22.70 0.82 6.93
N HIS A 309 -21.63 0.36 7.58
CA HIS A 309 -21.59 0.12 9.02
C HIS A 309 -20.42 0.87 9.68
N PRO A 310 -20.50 2.22 9.77
CA PRO A 310 -19.45 3.01 10.38
C PRO A 310 -19.23 2.61 11.84
N GLY A 311 -17.97 2.37 12.20
CA GLY A 311 -17.57 1.97 13.55
C GLY A 311 -17.88 0.51 13.89
N ALA A 312 -18.23 -0.34 12.92
CA ALA A 312 -18.42 -1.78 13.13
C ALA A 312 -17.15 -2.50 13.58
N VAL A 313 -15.98 -1.92 13.29
CA VAL A 313 -14.67 -2.43 13.67
C VAL A 313 -13.90 -1.33 14.40
N ARG A 314 -13.18 -1.71 15.46
CA ARG A 314 -12.25 -0.84 16.16
C ARG A 314 -10.92 -1.57 16.38
N THR A 315 -9.90 -1.17 15.63
CA THR A 315 -8.52 -1.63 15.86
C THR A 315 -7.80 -0.61 16.73
N LEU A 316 -7.24 -1.06 17.84
CA LEU A 316 -6.47 -0.25 18.78
C LEU A 316 -4.99 -0.64 18.67
N GLY A 317 -4.15 0.32 18.27
CA GLY A 317 -2.70 0.15 18.24
C GLY A 317 -1.99 1.20 19.08
N SER A 318 -0.74 0.93 19.44
CA SER A 318 0.14 1.90 20.10
C SER A 318 1.57 1.68 19.62
N VAL A 319 2.43 2.68 19.84
CA VAL A 319 3.83 2.62 19.41
C VAL A 319 4.77 2.54 20.60
N SER A 320 5.82 1.75 20.44
CA SER A 320 6.94 1.59 21.35
C SER A 320 8.24 2.15 20.73
N ASN A 321 9.12 2.68 21.58
CA ASN A 321 10.50 3.03 21.21
C ASN A 321 11.48 1.85 21.38
N THR A 322 10.99 0.69 21.81
CA THR A 322 11.78 -0.53 22.00
C THR A 322 11.18 -1.67 21.16
N PRO A 323 11.95 -2.34 20.29
CA PRO A 323 11.48 -3.50 19.55
C PRO A 323 11.17 -4.68 20.46
N SER A 324 10.10 -5.39 20.17
CA SER A 324 9.74 -6.63 20.86
C SER A 324 10.70 -7.80 20.52
N ALA A 325 11.35 -7.75 19.36
CA ALA A 325 12.39 -8.69 18.96
C ALA A 325 13.38 -8.05 17.96
N VAL A 326 14.62 -8.56 17.91
CA VAL A 326 15.69 -8.10 17.00
C VAL A 326 16.46 -9.28 16.40
N GLY A 327 17.26 -9.02 15.36
CA GLY A 327 18.09 -10.03 14.68
C GLY A 327 17.33 -10.85 13.61
N PRO A 328 18.05 -11.66 12.82
CA PRO A 328 17.47 -12.40 11.70
C PRO A 328 16.38 -13.36 12.20
N PRO A 329 15.24 -13.46 11.48
CA PRO A 329 14.10 -14.28 11.89
C PRO A 329 14.31 -15.78 11.63
N GLY A 330 15.33 -16.18 10.87
CA GLY A 330 15.55 -17.58 10.48
C GLY A 330 14.61 -18.00 9.35
N ILE A 331 14.21 -17.04 8.50
CA ILE A 331 13.30 -17.27 7.37
C ILE A 331 14.10 -17.11 6.07
N PRO A 332 14.32 -18.20 5.30
CA PRO A 332 15.24 -18.21 4.17
C PRO A 332 15.01 -17.12 3.12
N SER A 333 13.75 -16.77 2.82
CA SER A 333 13.40 -15.78 1.81
C SER A 333 13.87 -14.35 2.13
N ILE A 334 14.09 -14.02 3.41
CA ILE A 334 14.39 -12.65 3.86
C ILE A 334 15.64 -12.52 4.74
N ASP A 335 16.21 -13.63 5.23
CA ASP A 335 17.43 -13.61 6.06
C ASP A 335 18.63 -12.96 5.36
N TRP A 336 18.61 -12.86 4.03
CA TRP A 336 19.65 -12.17 3.28
C TRP A 336 19.73 -10.66 3.57
N TRP A 337 18.68 -10.03 4.10
CA TRP A 337 18.71 -8.61 4.50
C TRP A 337 19.65 -8.32 5.69
N TRP A 338 20.03 -9.35 6.45
CA TRP A 338 20.99 -9.26 7.55
C TRP A 338 22.44 -9.55 7.13
N ARG A 339 22.69 -9.84 5.85
CA ARG A 339 24.04 -10.14 5.34
C ARG A 339 24.85 -8.89 5.03
#